data_AF-X0T1Z9-F1
#
_entry.id   AF-X0T1Z9-F1
#
_cell.length_a   1.000
_cell.length_b   1.000
_cell.length_c   1.000
_cell.angle_alpha   90.00
_cell.angle_beta   90.00
_cell.angle_gamma   90.00
#
_symmetry.space_group_name_H-M   'P 1'
#
loop_
_entity.id
_entity.type
_entity.pdbx_description
1 polymer ?
#
loop_
_entity_poly.entity_id
_entity_poly.type
_entity_poly.pdbx_seq_one_letter_code
_entity_poly.pdbx_strand_id
1 'polypeptide(L)'
;PTITGLNQRYIVLNGTGVWLGHDNDIASSSTDGTSYVWVFTVPKSDQMIYVTDVATKYIYSETGWVVPDYDIPLQISLDIFAESTYTGTLGTLTQDIREALVTAFTDRFGIGVSIYRSEIIDVVQEVDGVDHCRLLTPESSIFFNFDIDDFTQQQLLEYAPEYVYFTEDDIAIRIF
;
A
#
# COMPACT_ATOMS: atom_id res chain seq x y z
N PRO A 1 14.70 -22.26 -9.83
CA PRO A 1 13.42 -22.95 -10.14
C PRO A 1 13.40 -23.44 -11.58
N THR A 2 13.04 -24.71 -11.80
CA THR A 2 12.94 -25.29 -13.14
C THR A 2 11.67 -24.81 -13.84
N ILE A 3 11.82 -24.27 -15.04
CA ILE A 3 10.68 -23.86 -15.87
C ILE A 3 9.99 -25.13 -16.38
N THR A 4 8.70 -25.26 -16.08
CA THR A 4 7.90 -26.44 -16.46
C THR A 4 6.92 -26.15 -17.61
N GLY A 5 6.84 -24.90 -18.06
CA GLY A 5 6.06 -24.47 -19.21
C GLY A 5 6.27 -22.98 -19.54
N LEU A 6 5.61 -22.47 -20.59
CA LEU A 6 5.56 -21.03 -20.89
C LEU A 6 4.48 -20.32 -20.07
N ASN A 7 4.61 -19.00 -19.92
CA ASN A 7 3.66 -18.12 -19.23
C ASN A 7 3.45 -18.40 -17.73
N GLN A 8 4.37 -19.11 -17.09
CA GLN A 8 4.42 -19.21 -15.63
C GLN A 8 4.84 -17.88 -15.04
N ARG A 9 4.15 -17.44 -13.98
CA ARG A 9 4.45 -16.20 -13.28
C ARG A 9 4.54 -16.46 -11.78
N TYR A 10 5.58 -15.93 -11.15
CA TYR A 10 5.82 -16.07 -9.72
C TYR A 10 6.26 -14.74 -9.13
N ILE A 11 5.91 -14.51 -7.86
CA ILE A 11 6.60 -13.54 -7.02
C ILE A 11 7.87 -14.20 -6.51
N VAL A 12 9.02 -13.53 -6.67
CA VAL A 12 10.27 -14.03 -6.11
C VAL A 12 10.38 -13.61 -4.65
N LEU A 13 10.43 -14.58 -3.75
CA LEU A 13 10.70 -14.38 -2.32
C LEU A 13 11.94 -15.18 -1.92
N ASN A 14 12.96 -14.51 -1.37
CA ASN A 14 14.23 -15.10 -0.97
C ASN A 14 14.87 -15.92 -2.12
N GLY A 15 15.03 -15.27 -3.27
CA GLY A 15 15.48 -15.87 -4.51
C GLY A 15 16.84 -16.56 -4.38
N THR A 16 16.94 -17.76 -4.96
CA THR A 16 18.19 -18.55 -5.00
C THR A 16 18.51 -18.97 -6.42
N GLY A 17 19.79 -19.26 -6.69
CA GLY A 17 20.26 -19.66 -8.01
C GLY A 17 20.00 -18.57 -9.05
N VAL A 18 19.27 -18.91 -10.11
CA VAL A 18 18.89 -17.96 -11.18
C VAL A 18 17.94 -16.85 -10.72
N TRP A 19 17.35 -16.95 -9.53
CA TRP A 19 16.49 -15.91 -8.95
C TRP A 19 17.22 -15.06 -7.91
N LEU A 20 18.52 -15.30 -7.66
CA LEU A 20 19.30 -14.55 -6.68
C LEU A 20 19.39 -13.08 -7.09
N GLY A 21 19.08 -12.17 -6.16
CA GLY A 21 19.10 -10.72 -6.40
C GLY A 21 17.85 -10.15 -7.06
N HIS A 22 16.83 -10.98 -7.29
CA HIS A 22 15.55 -10.61 -7.87
C HIS A 22 14.43 -10.64 -6.83
N ASP A 23 14.74 -10.42 -5.55
CA ASP A 23 13.73 -10.41 -4.50
C ASP A 23 12.66 -9.35 -4.77
N ASN A 24 11.39 -9.75 -4.60
CA ASN A 24 10.19 -9.01 -4.95
C ASN A 24 9.91 -8.79 -6.44
N ASP A 25 10.78 -9.21 -7.36
CA ASP A 25 10.47 -9.16 -8.79
C ASP A 25 9.38 -10.15 -9.17
N ILE A 26 8.68 -9.85 -10.27
CA ILE A 26 7.80 -10.81 -10.94
C ILE A 26 8.65 -11.61 -11.93
N ALA A 27 8.86 -12.89 -11.64
CA ALA A 27 9.51 -13.82 -12.55
C ALA A 27 8.47 -14.38 -13.53
N SER A 28 8.67 -14.14 -14.82
CA SER A 28 7.83 -14.68 -15.90
C SER A 28 8.64 -15.61 -16.79
N SER A 29 8.15 -16.82 -17.05
CA SER A 29 8.83 -17.76 -17.95
C SER A 29 8.58 -17.35 -19.40
N SER A 30 9.66 -17.10 -20.14
CA SER A 30 9.64 -16.77 -21.56
C SER A 30 10.53 -17.73 -22.36
N THR A 31 10.59 -17.55 -23.68
CA THR A 31 11.54 -18.23 -24.56
C THR A 31 12.47 -17.22 -25.21
N ASP A 32 13.77 -17.55 -25.27
CA ASP A 32 14.76 -16.79 -26.04
C ASP A 32 14.89 -17.27 -27.50
N GLY A 33 14.01 -18.20 -27.91
CA GLY A 33 14.04 -18.86 -29.22
C GLY A 33 14.78 -20.20 -29.24
N THR A 34 15.57 -20.52 -28.21
CA THR A 34 16.32 -21.78 -28.09
C THR A 34 16.08 -22.50 -26.76
N SER A 35 15.74 -21.77 -25.70
CA SER A 35 15.56 -22.29 -24.35
C SER A 35 14.50 -21.48 -23.59
N TYR A 36 13.99 -22.06 -22.51
CA TYR A 36 13.14 -21.34 -21.57
C TYR A 36 14.00 -20.52 -20.62
N VAL A 37 13.65 -19.25 -20.45
CA VAL A 37 14.37 -18.29 -19.62
C VAL A 37 13.43 -17.57 -18.67
N TRP A 38 13.93 -17.19 -17.50
CA TRP A 38 13.22 -16.31 -16.58
C TRP A 38 13.43 -14.85 -17.00
N VAL A 39 12.33 -14.11 -17.12
CA VAL A 39 12.33 -12.66 -17.29
C VAL A 39 11.82 -12.05 -16.00
N PHE A 40 12.65 -11.21 -15.37
CA PHE A 40 12.30 -10.52 -14.13
C PHE A 40 11.79 -9.13 -14.45
N THR A 41 10.64 -8.79 -13.89
CA THR A 41 10.03 -7.46 -14.02
C THR A 41 9.87 -6.87 -12.63
N VAL A 42 10.45 -5.70 -12.42
CA VAL A 42 10.27 -4.92 -11.19
C VAL A 42 8.81 -4.46 -11.15
N PRO A 43 8.04 -4.80 -10.10
CA PRO A 43 6.67 -4.34 -9.96
C PRO A 43 6.61 -2.83 -9.72
N LYS A 44 5.48 -2.24 -10.09
CA LYS A 44 5.18 -0.81 -9.84
C LYS A 44 4.50 -0.65 -8.48
N SER A 45 4.65 0.52 -7.86
CA SER A 45 3.89 0.87 -6.64
C SER A 45 2.40 0.69 -6.89
N ASP A 46 1.70 0.15 -5.89
CA ASP A 46 0.26 -0.16 -5.91
C ASP A 46 -0.15 -1.19 -6.98
N GLN A 47 0.82 -1.92 -7.58
CA GLN A 47 0.50 -3.02 -8.47
C GLN A 47 -0.13 -4.16 -7.67
N MET A 48 -1.37 -4.52 -8.02
CA MET A 48 -2.09 -5.62 -7.41
C MET A 48 -1.94 -6.90 -8.24
N ILE A 49 -1.71 -8.03 -7.57
CA ILE A 49 -1.71 -9.36 -8.19
C ILE A 49 -2.45 -10.35 -7.30
N TYR A 50 -3.12 -11.32 -7.92
CA TYR A 50 -3.73 -12.45 -7.24
C TYR A 50 -2.82 -13.66 -7.38
N VAL A 51 -2.40 -14.24 -6.25
CA VAL A 51 -1.58 -15.45 -6.23
C VAL A 51 -2.50 -16.66 -6.05
N THR A 52 -2.66 -17.41 -7.14
CA THR A 52 -3.60 -18.54 -7.21
C THR A 52 -3.29 -19.64 -6.21
N ASP A 53 -2.01 -19.88 -5.93
CA ASP A 53 -1.56 -21.00 -5.09
C ASP A 53 -1.95 -20.84 -3.61
N VAL A 54 -2.09 -19.59 -3.15
CA VAL A 54 -2.49 -19.25 -1.78
C VAL A 54 -3.86 -18.57 -1.72
N ALA A 55 -4.50 -18.36 -2.86
CA ALA A 55 -5.78 -17.68 -3.01
C ALA A 55 -5.84 -16.27 -2.37
N THR A 56 -4.73 -15.53 -2.45
CA THR A 56 -4.58 -14.22 -1.77
C THR A 56 -4.18 -13.12 -2.77
N LYS A 57 -4.78 -11.93 -2.62
CA LYS A 57 -4.37 -10.72 -3.33
C LYS A 57 -3.20 -10.06 -2.59
N TYR A 58 -2.20 -9.61 -3.34
CA TYR A 58 -1.06 -8.85 -2.84
C TYR A 58 -0.98 -7.53 -3.56
N ILE A 59 -0.52 -6.50 -2.86
CA ILE A 59 -0.21 -5.18 -3.40
C ILE A 59 1.27 -4.88 -3.18
N TYR A 60 1.93 -4.35 -4.20
CA TYR A 60 3.34 -3.98 -4.11
C TYR A 60 3.51 -2.60 -3.46
N SER A 61 4.23 -2.57 -2.35
CA SER A 61 4.58 -1.38 -1.57
C SER A 61 6.09 -1.06 -1.67
N GLU A 62 6.53 0.01 -1.01
CA GLU A 62 7.96 0.35 -0.87
C GLU A 62 8.78 -0.72 -0.14
N THR A 63 8.14 -1.52 0.74
CA THR A 63 8.79 -2.56 1.54
C THR A 63 8.71 -3.95 0.89
N GLY A 64 7.88 -4.10 -0.16
CA GLY A 64 7.67 -5.35 -0.88
C GLY A 64 6.19 -5.69 -1.07
N TRP A 65 5.89 -6.96 -1.34
CA TRP A 65 4.52 -7.44 -1.48
C TRP A 65 3.84 -7.58 -0.12
N VAL A 66 2.76 -6.84 0.08
CA VAL A 66 1.95 -6.88 1.31
C VAL A 66 0.54 -7.37 1.00
N VAL A 67 -0.09 -8.01 1.97
CA VAL A 67 -1.51 -8.34 1.91
C VAL A 67 -2.28 -7.05 2.24
N PRO A 68 -3.26 -6.64 1.41
CA PRO A 68 -4.09 -5.47 1.69
C PRO A 68 -5.10 -5.84 2.78
N ASP A 69 -4.61 -5.85 4.02
CA ASP A 69 -5.38 -6.00 5.25
C ASP A 69 -5.24 -4.69 6.02
N TYR A 70 -6.36 -4.01 6.24
CA TYR A 70 -6.37 -2.65 6.79
C TYR A 70 -7.23 -2.62 8.05
N ASP A 71 -6.68 -2.07 9.12
CA ASP A 71 -7.46 -1.79 10.31
C ASP A 71 -8.48 -0.68 10.05
N ILE A 72 -9.67 -0.82 10.62
CA ILE A 72 -10.72 0.20 10.62
C ILE A 72 -11.08 0.53 12.07
N PRO A 73 -10.93 1.79 12.53
CA PRO A 73 -10.50 2.97 11.78
C PRO A 73 -9.05 2.88 11.26
N LEU A 74 -8.82 3.51 10.11
CA LEU A 74 -7.53 3.49 9.44
C LEU A 74 -6.45 4.14 10.30
N GLN A 75 -5.41 3.37 10.58
CA GLN A 75 -4.24 3.85 11.31
C GLN A 75 -3.29 4.57 10.36
N ILE A 76 -2.94 5.82 10.69
CA ILE A 76 -1.98 6.63 9.93
C ILE A 76 -0.76 6.88 10.81
N SER A 77 0.42 6.56 10.30
CA SER A 77 1.69 6.85 11.00
C SER A 77 2.63 7.63 10.09
N LEU A 78 3.11 8.77 10.57
CA LEU A 78 3.92 9.73 9.82
C LEU A 78 5.18 10.13 10.60
N ASP A 79 6.31 10.19 9.89
CA ASP A 79 7.48 10.95 10.30
C ASP A 79 7.46 12.30 9.55
N ILE A 80 7.57 13.40 10.28
CA ILE A 80 7.49 14.77 9.77
C ILE A 80 8.81 15.47 10.02
N PHE A 81 9.32 16.14 9.00
CA PHE A 81 10.51 16.96 9.09
C PHE A 81 10.08 18.42 8.99
N ALA A 82 10.25 19.16 10.08
CA ALA A 82 9.81 20.54 10.13
C ALA A 82 10.78 21.44 9.36
N GLU A 83 10.24 22.51 8.76
CA GLU A 83 11.08 23.53 8.15
C GLU A 83 12.03 24.15 9.19
N SER A 84 13.28 24.39 8.80
CA SER A 84 14.26 25.06 9.68
C SER A 84 13.84 26.49 10.11
N THR A 85 12.91 27.09 9.37
CA THR A 85 12.34 28.43 9.60
C THR A 85 11.04 28.42 10.40
N TYR A 86 10.48 27.24 10.70
CA TYR A 86 9.23 27.14 11.44
C TYR A 86 9.40 27.68 12.86
N THR A 87 8.50 28.59 13.26
CA THR A 87 8.56 29.29 14.56
C THR A 87 7.44 28.86 15.53
N GLY A 88 6.54 27.98 15.09
CA GLY A 88 5.47 27.44 15.91
C GLY A 88 5.95 26.36 16.90
N THR A 89 5.00 25.76 17.62
CA THR A 89 5.30 24.65 18.54
C THR A 89 5.06 23.31 17.87
N LEU A 90 5.82 22.27 18.25
CA LEU A 90 5.59 20.91 17.77
C LEU A 90 4.17 20.41 18.04
N GLY A 91 3.57 20.84 19.15
CA GLY A 91 2.18 20.49 19.48
C GLY A 91 1.18 21.12 18.53
N THR A 92 1.39 22.39 18.15
CA THR A 92 0.57 23.09 17.15
C THR A 92 0.70 22.42 15.79
N LEU A 93 1.93 22.17 15.32
CA LEU A 93 2.17 21.49 14.05
C LEU A 93 1.53 20.09 14.00
N THR A 94 1.62 19.34 15.10
CA THR A 94 0.97 18.02 15.21
C THR A 94 -0.55 18.13 15.06
N GLN A 95 -1.17 19.12 15.72
CA GLN A 95 -2.62 19.32 15.66
C GLN A 95 -3.04 19.79 14.27
N ASP A 96 -2.32 20.74 13.68
CA ASP A 96 -2.61 21.27 12.34
C ASP A 96 -2.58 20.16 11.29
N ILE A 97 -1.60 19.23 11.37
CA ILE A 97 -1.52 18.07 10.47
C ILE A 97 -2.71 17.11 10.67
N ARG A 98 -3.09 16.82 11.91
CA ARG A 98 -4.23 15.94 12.22
C ARG A 98 -5.54 16.53 11.68
N GLU A 99 -5.77 17.81 11.93
CA GLU A 99 -6.96 18.53 11.47
C GLU A 99 -7.00 18.61 9.94
N ALA A 100 -5.87 18.88 9.29
CA ALA A 100 -5.77 18.91 7.82
C ALA A 100 -6.14 17.56 7.20
N LEU A 101 -5.59 16.46 7.74
CA LEU A 101 -5.90 15.10 7.26
C LEU A 101 -7.38 14.73 7.46
N VAL A 102 -7.91 14.92 8.67
CA VAL A 102 -9.33 14.60 8.92
C VAL A 102 -10.23 15.46 8.05
N THR A 103 -9.96 16.76 7.92
CA THR A 103 -10.75 17.66 7.09
C THR A 103 -10.72 17.28 5.61
N ALA A 104 -9.55 16.95 5.07
CA ALA A 104 -9.40 16.59 3.66
C ALA A 104 -10.13 15.29 3.28
N PHE A 105 -10.22 14.33 4.20
CA PHE A 105 -10.78 13.00 3.91
C PHE A 105 -12.19 12.78 4.45
N THR A 106 -12.71 13.61 5.36
CA THR A 106 -14.03 13.42 6.00
C THR A 106 -15.16 13.30 4.97
N ASP A 107 -15.18 14.15 3.94
CA ASP A 107 -16.21 14.10 2.89
C ASP A 107 -16.13 12.84 2.02
N ARG A 108 -15.00 12.12 2.08
CA ARG A 108 -14.74 10.89 1.34
C ARG A 108 -14.89 9.65 2.19
N PHE A 109 -15.13 9.74 3.50
CA PHE A 109 -15.38 8.57 4.33
C PHE A 109 -16.66 7.86 3.90
N GLY A 110 -16.58 6.53 3.82
CA GLY A 110 -17.64 5.79 3.17
C GLY A 110 -17.32 4.32 2.99
N ILE A 111 -18.31 3.60 2.45
CA ILE A 111 -18.15 2.18 2.14
C ILE A 111 -17.36 2.04 0.84
N GLY A 112 -16.29 1.24 0.88
CA GLY A 112 -15.53 0.88 -0.32
C GLY A 112 -14.77 2.02 -0.98
N VAL A 113 -14.50 3.10 -0.24
CA VAL A 113 -13.78 4.26 -0.74
C VAL A 113 -12.27 3.99 -0.79
N SER A 114 -11.61 4.50 -1.82
CA SER A 114 -10.15 4.37 -1.94
C SER A 114 -9.45 5.57 -1.32
N ILE A 115 -8.37 5.31 -0.60
CA ILE A 115 -7.49 6.32 0.02
C ILE A 115 -6.08 6.07 -0.50
N TYR A 116 -5.51 7.04 -1.22
CA TYR A 116 -4.18 6.90 -1.80
C TYR A 116 -3.11 7.42 -0.85
N ARG A 117 -1.97 6.72 -0.77
CA ARG A 117 -0.81 7.18 0.03
C ARG A 117 -0.31 8.55 -0.41
N SER A 118 -0.29 8.79 -1.71
CA SER A 118 0.12 10.08 -2.27
C SER A 118 -0.77 11.22 -1.80
N GLU A 119 -2.08 11.02 -1.72
CA GLU A 119 -3.01 12.05 -1.26
C GLU A 119 -2.78 12.40 0.22
N ILE A 120 -2.48 11.41 1.06
CA ILE A 120 -2.10 11.64 2.46
C ILE A 120 -0.83 12.48 2.52
N ILE A 121 0.18 12.14 1.72
CA ILE A 121 1.45 12.87 1.65
C ILE A 121 1.23 14.30 1.17
N ASP A 122 0.44 14.50 0.11
CA ASP A 122 0.16 15.82 -0.46
C ASP A 122 -0.52 16.73 0.57
N VAL A 123 -1.56 16.23 1.26
CA VAL A 123 -2.25 16.99 2.32
C VAL A 123 -1.31 17.39 3.44
N VAL A 124 -0.41 16.49 3.86
CA VAL A 124 0.55 16.76 4.94
C VAL A 124 1.61 17.76 4.51
N GLN A 125 2.10 17.69 3.26
CA GLN A 125 3.10 18.62 2.72
C GLN A 125 2.55 20.03 2.50
N GLU A 126 1.23 20.19 2.37
CA GLU A 126 0.59 21.51 2.27
C GLU A 126 0.45 22.23 3.62
N VAL A 127 0.72 21.56 4.74
CA VAL A 127 0.66 22.16 6.08
C VAL A 127 1.88 23.07 6.31
N ASP A 128 1.61 24.30 6.75
CA ASP A 128 2.66 25.29 7.06
C ASP A 128 3.65 24.75 8.11
N GLY A 129 4.95 24.85 7.78
CA GLY A 129 6.02 24.34 8.63
C GLY A 129 6.44 22.90 8.39
N VAL A 130 5.84 22.19 7.43
CA VAL A 130 6.30 20.87 6.96
C VAL A 130 7.23 21.06 5.76
N ASP A 131 8.49 20.59 5.87
CA ASP A 131 9.42 20.55 4.73
C ASP A 131 9.20 19.27 3.91
N HIS A 132 9.23 18.12 4.59
CA HIS A 132 8.88 16.84 3.98
C HIS A 132 8.33 15.87 5.01
N CYS A 133 7.65 14.83 4.54
CA CYS A 133 7.09 13.79 5.37
C CYS A 133 7.36 12.40 4.81
N ARG A 134 7.34 11.41 5.69
CA ARG A 134 7.40 10.00 5.35
C ARG A 134 6.20 9.28 5.95
N LEU A 135 5.37 8.71 5.08
CA LEU A 135 4.22 7.89 5.47
C LEU A 135 4.65 6.45 5.75
N LEU A 136 4.58 6.05 7.02
CA LEU A 136 4.92 4.71 7.49
C LEU A 136 3.73 3.74 7.35
N THR A 137 2.53 4.20 7.69
CA THR A 137 1.29 3.40 7.66
C THR A 137 0.16 4.27 7.11
N PRO A 138 -0.69 3.75 6.19
CA PRO A 138 -0.73 2.38 5.65
C PRO A 138 0.42 2.07 4.69
N GLU A 139 0.96 0.83 4.66
CA GLU A 139 2.11 0.46 3.82
C GLU A 139 1.82 0.53 2.31
N SER A 140 0.55 0.45 1.91
CA SER A 140 0.09 0.55 0.53
C SER A 140 -1.12 1.48 0.44
N SER A 141 -1.45 1.96 -0.77
CA SER A 141 -2.72 2.65 -0.99
C SER A 141 -3.89 1.70 -0.75
N ILE A 142 -5.00 2.22 -0.24
CA ILE A 142 -6.16 1.44 0.17
C ILE A 142 -7.13 1.34 -0.99
N PHE A 143 -7.38 0.10 -1.42
CA PHE A 143 -8.31 -0.22 -2.50
C PHE A 143 -9.34 -1.24 -2.03
N PHE A 144 -10.60 -0.83 -2.00
CA PHE A 144 -11.73 -1.74 -1.84
C PHE A 144 -12.30 -2.08 -3.21
N ASN A 145 -11.54 -2.82 -4.02
CA ASN A 145 -12.02 -3.33 -5.30
C ASN A 145 -12.43 -4.80 -5.17
N PHE A 146 -13.60 -5.00 -4.56
CA PHE A 146 -14.25 -6.29 -4.48
C PHE A 146 -15.34 -6.37 -5.54
N ASP A 147 -15.21 -7.33 -6.46
CA ASP A 147 -16.35 -7.76 -7.25
C ASP A 147 -17.12 -8.79 -6.41
N ILE A 148 -18.30 -8.41 -5.92
CA ILE A 148 -19.15 -9.30 -5.14
C ILE A 148 -19.60 -10.52 -5.96
N ASP A 149 -19.57 -10.44 -7.29
CA ASP A 149 -19.91 -11.55 -8.18
C ASP A 149 -18.84 -12.66 -8.15
N ASP A 150 -17.62 -12.35 -7.69
CA ASP A 150 -16.55 -13.32 -7.50
C ASP A 150 -16.63 -14.07 -6.16
N PHE A 151 -17.56 -13.69 -5.27
CA PHE A 151 -17.64 -14.27 -3.94
C PHE A 151 -18.36 -15.62 -3.98
N THR A 152 -17.83 -16.59 -3.23
CA THR A 152 -18.57 -17.83 -2.96
C THR A 152 -19.83 -17.54 -2.14
N GLN A 153 -20.83 -18.43 -2.19
CA GLN A 153 -22.05 -18.28 -1.39
C GLN A 153 -21.77 -18.13 0.11
N GLN A 154 -20.73 -18.79 0.63
CA GLN A 154 -20.33 -18.64 2.02
C GLN A 154 -19.74 -17.24 2.28
N GLN A 155 -18.85 -16.75 1.41
CA GLN A 155 -18.28 -15.42 1.54
C GLN A 155 -19.36 -14.33 1.45
N LEU A 156 -20.40 -14.51 0.63
CA LEU A 156 -21.53 -13.58 0.55
C LEU A 156 -22.34 -13.50 1.86
N LEU A 157 -22.40 -14.59 2.63
CA LEU A 157 -23.07 -14.60 3.94
C LEU A 157 -22.23 -13.94 5.04
N GLU A 158 -20.91 -13.92 4.87
CA GLU A 158 -19.94 -13.39 5.83
C GLU A 158 -19.46 -11.97 5.49
N TYR A 159 -19.68 -11.51 4.25
CA TYR A 159 -19.24 -10.20 3.80
C TYR A 159 -20.00 -9.06 4.48
N ALA A 160 -19.24 -8.21 5.17
CA ALA A 160 -19.69 -6.93 5.67
C ALA A 160 -18.91 -5.81 4.96
N PRO A 161 -19.59 -4.84 4.30
CA PRO A 161 -18.89 -3.70 3.73
C PRO A 161 -18.25 -2.89 4.85
N GLU A 162 -16.95 -2.66 4.76
CA GLU A 162 -16.24 -1.84 5.73
C GLU A 162 -16.45 -0.35 5.42
N TYR A 163 -16.87 0.39 6.43
CA TYR A 163 -16.93 1.85 6.37
C TYR A 163 -15.52 2.37 6.64
N VAL A 164 -14.88 2.94 5.63
CA VAL A 164 -13.52 3.45 5.73
C VAL A 164 -13.54 4.85 6.34
N TYR A 165 -12.89 5.00 7.48
CA TYR A 165 -12.74 6.27 8.19
C TYR A 165 -11.50 6.24 9.08
N PHE A 166 -11.10 7.41 9.55
CA PHE A 166 -10.15 7.59 10.64
C PHE A 166 -10.46 8.89 11.38
N THR A 167 -9.96 9.01 12.60
CA THR A 167 -10.08 10.19 13.46
C THR A 167 -8.69 10.71 13.84
N GLU A 168 -8.62 11.87 14.49
CA GLU A 168 -7.34 12.42 14.95
C GLU A 168 -6.58 11.49 15.90
N ASP A 169 -7.30 10.63 16.64
CA ASP A 169 -6.72 9.66 17.57
C ASP A 169 -6.04 8.48 16.84
N ASP A 170 -6.41 8.22 15.58
CA ASP A 170 -5.84 7.17 14.74
C ASP A 170 -4.57 7.62 13.99
N ILE A 171 -4.15 8.88 14.19
CA ILE A 171 -3.00 9.51 13.51
C ILE A 171 -1.82 9.64 14.49
N ALA A 172 -0.79 8.83 14.29
CA ALA A 172 0.46 8.90 15.02
C ALA A 172 1.51 9.73 14.26
N ILE A 173 2.03 10.80 14.89
CA ILE A 173 3.00 11.72 14.27
C ILE A 173 4.27 11.77 15.12
N ARG A 174 5.43 11.68 14.44
CA ARG A 174 6.74 11.96 15.02
C ARG A 174 7.38 13.12 14.27
N ILE A 175 7.78 14.18 14.97
CA ILE A 175 8.39 15.36 14.35
C ILE A 175 9.90 15.36 14.64
N PHE A 176 10.69 15.63 13.60
CA PHE A 176 12.14 15.72 13.59
C PHE A 176 12.62 17.12 13.22
#